data_AF-A0A444VUU4-F1
#
_entry.id   AF-A0A444VUU4-F1
#
_cell.length_a   1.000
_cell.length_b   1.000
_cell.length_c   1.000
_cell.angle_alpha   90.00
_cell.angle_beta   90.00
_cell.angle_gamma   90.00
#
_symmetry.space_group_name_H-M   'P 1'
#
loop_
_entity.id
_entity.type
_entity.pdbx_description
1 polymer ?
#
loop_
_entity_poly.entity_id
_entity_poly.type
_entity_poly.pdbx_seq_one_letter_code
_entity_poly.pdbx_strand_id
1 'polypeptide(L)'
;MKKTILLTALVLNGLTSFAQTNDEKNIKLFYKKALTESKCYTWLEYLSNDIGARLSGSKGAEQAVEYTRRQLESLGLDKVYLQEVMVPHWVRGEKETAYILDGKVKTNVPICALGGSVATPKTGLTAEIIEVQGIKELNELGADKVKGKIVFYNRPMNPENIETFTSYGACVDQRYAGAKEAAKLGAVGTIVRSMNLRLDDFPHTGAQSYGDLPKAQYIPTAAISTNGAELLSKSLKVNPALKFYFKQSCETLPDALSYNVIGELTGSVTPENIMVVGGHLDSWDLADGSHDDGAGVVQSMEVIRILKNLNYKPKNTIRVVLFMNEENGGKGGAKYEEVSKQNKENHIFALESDSGGFSPRGFSIEADDANLKKIQGYKDLFEPYLVHSFTIGHAGSDINHLTSQAIVKAGLKPDSQRYFDYHHAANDKFDAINKRELELGAATMTTLMYLLDQNGIETKKAN
;
A
#
# COMPACT_ATOMS: atom_id res chain seq x y z
N MET A 1 9.38 88.46 -8.58
CA MET A 1 9.36 87.28 -9.47
C MET A 1 9.67 86.03 -8.66
N LYS A 2 8.96 84.93 -8.94
CA LYS A 2 8.65 83.81 -8.05
C LYS A 2 9.87 82.96 -7.66
N LYS A 3 9.95 82.57 -6.39
CA LYS A 3 10.84 81.52 -5.86
C LYS A 3 10.26 80.16 -6.23
N THR A 4 11.01 79.35 -6.98
CA THR A 4 10.64 77.97 -7.31
C THR A 4 11.24 77.04 -6.27
N ILE A 5 10.39 76.46 -5.42
CA ILE A 5 10.74 75.40 -4.47
C ILE A 5 10.74 74.09 -5.28
N LEU A 6 11.90 73.46 -5.43
CA LEU A 6 12.01 72.11 -6.00
C LEU A 6 11.75 71.11 -4.88
N LEU A 7 10.57 70.48 -4.89
CA LEU A 7 10.22 69.38 -3.99
C LEU A 7 10.74 68.07 -4.62
N THR A 8 11.85 67.54 -4.12
CA THR A 8 12.32 66.21 -4.53
C THR A 8 11.53 65.16 -3.75
N ALA A 9 10.54 64.55 -4.40
CA ALA A 9 9.83 63.39 -3.86
C ALA A 9 10.74 62.16 -3.93
N LEU A 10 11.30 61.74 -2.79
CA LEU A 10 11.93 60.44 -2.63
C LEU A 10 10.82 59.38 -2.61
N VAL A 11 10.58 58.72 -3.74
CA VAL A 11 9.80 57.48 -3.78
C VAL A 11 10.71 56.38 -3.25
N LEU A 12 10.61 56.07 -1.95
CA LEU A 12 11.12 54.81 -1.41
C LEU A 12 10.29 53.69 -2.01
N ASN A 13 10.80 53.06 -3.08
CA ASN A 13 10.38 51.72 -3.45
C ASN A 13 10.84 50.78 -2.33
N GLY A 14 9.94 50.49 -1.39
CA GLY A 14 10.10 49.39 -0.45
C GLY A 14 10.14 48.08 -1.24
N LEU A 15 11.35 47.64 -1.58
CA LEU A 15 11.61 46.27 -1.96
C LEU A 15 11.33 45.41 -0.72
N THR A 16 10.10 44.92 -0.60
CA THR A 16 9.78 43.83 0.32
C THR A 16 10.51 42.58 -0.18
N SER A 17 11.76 42.44 0.23
CA SER A 17 12.48 41.18 0.12
C SER A 17 11.79 40.20 1.07
N PHE A 18 10.92 39.34 0.54
CA PHE A 18 10.44 38.18 1.29
C PHE A 18 11.66 37.33 1.63
N ALA A 19 12.11 37.41 2.88
CA ALA A 19 13.17 36.54 3.37
C ALA A 19 12.62 35.12 3.43
N GLN A 20 13.18 34.22 2.62
CA GLN A 20 12.83 32.79 2.62
C GLN A 20 13.09 32.23 4.03
N THR A 21 12.11 31.53 4.61
CA THR A 21 12.29 30.89 5.92
C THR A 21 13.31 29.74 5.85
N ASN A 22 13.91 29.37 6.98
CA ASN A 22 14.82 28.22 7.03
C ASN A 22 14.14 26.93 6.54
N ASP A 23 12.84 26.77 6.82
CA ASP A 23 12.05 25.63 6.37
C ASP A 23 11.89 25.62 4.86
N GLU A 24 11.45 26.72 4.24
CA GLU A 24 11.34 26.82 2.79
C GLU A 24 12.68 26.52 2.08
N LYS A 25 13.80 26.97 2.65
CA LYS A 25 15.14 26.68 2.11
C LYS A 25 15.49 25.19 2.20
N ASN A 26 15.22 24.55 3.34
CA ASN A 26 15.49 23.12 3.54
C ASN A 26 14.58 22.25 2.65
N ILE A 27 13.30 22.59 2.55
CA ILE A 27 12.33 21.89 1.69
C ILE A 27 12.78 21.96 0.23
N LYS A 28 13.16 23.15 -0.25
CA LYS A 28 13.70 23.32 -1.61
C LYS A 28 14.94 22.45 -1.84
N LEU A 29 15.77 22.27 -0.82
CA LEU A 29 16.94 21.42 -0.88
C LEU A 29 16.58 19.93 -0.90
N PHE A 30 15.57 19.47 -0.14
CA PHE A 30 15.07 18.09 -0.19
C PHE A 30 14.55 17.73 -1.58
N TYR A 31 13.68 18.57 -2.15
CA TYR A 31 13.18 18.37 -3.51
C TYR A 31 14.30 18.39 -4.54
N LYS A 32 15.28 19.30 -4.41
CA LYS A 32 16.45 19.30 -5.29
C LYS A 32 17.21 17.96 -5.18
N LYS A 33 17.52 17.50 -3.97
CA LYS A 33 18.25 16.24 -3.76
C LYS A 33 17.50 15.02 -4.29
N ALA A 34 16.19 14.94 -4.08
CA ALA A 34 15.38 13.86 -4.63
C ALA A 34 15.37 13.89 -6.17
N LEU A 35 15.14 15.06 -6.78
CA LEU A 35 14.96 15.15 -8.23
C LEU A 35 16.25 15.11 -9.05
N THR A 36 17.41 15.32 -8.44
CA THR A 36 18.69 15.35 -9.17
C THR A 36 19.71 14.33 -8.71
N GLU A 37 19.54 13.75 -7.53
CA GLU A 37 20.54 12.86 -6.91
C GLU A 37 19.93 11.62 -6.25
N SER A 38 18.63 11.35 -6.41
CA SER A 38 17.94 10.20 -5.79
C SER A 38 18.50 8.86 -6.26
N LYS A 39 18.42 7.87 -5.36
CA LYS A 39 18.67 6.46 -5.68
C LYS A 39 17.39 5.62 -5.78
N CYS A 40 16.24 6.16 -5.40
CA CYS A 40 15.00 5.38 -5.25
C CYS A 40 14.61 4.62 -6.53
N TYR A 41 14.71 5.25 -7.70
CA TYR A 41 14.34 4.61 -8.97
C TYR A 41 15.27 3.44 -9.33
N THR A 42 16.59 3.59 -9.14
CA THR A 42 17.55 2.50 -9.38
C THR A 42 17.43 1.41 -8.33
N TRP A 43 17.09 1.75 -7.09
CA TRP A 43 16.83 0.75 -6.08
C TRP A 43 15.61 -0.10 -6.41
N LEU A 44 14.55 0.56 -6.91
CA LEU A 44 13.32 -0.10 -7.34
C LEU A 44 13.56 -0.93 -8.59
N GLU A 45 14.35 -0.43 -9.54
CA GLU A 45 14.72 -1.17 -10.74
C GLU A 45 15.30 -2.54 -10.40
N TYR A 46 16.22 -2.60 -9.42
CA TYR A 46 16.79 -3.86 -8.97
C TYR A 46 15.78 -4.72 -8.18
N LEU A 47 15.02 -4.10 -7.27
CA LEU A 47 14.00 -4.81 -6.49
C LEU A 47 12.95 -5.46 -7.40
N SER A 48 12.60 -4.79 -8.50
CA SER A 48 11.57 -5.25 -9.42
C SER A 48 12.13 -6.17 -10.52
N ASN A 49 13.21 -5.80 -11.20
CA ASN A 49 13.67 -6.54 -12.38
C ASN A 49 14.62 -7.69 -12.04
N ASP A 50 15.46 -7.54 -11.00
CA ASP A 50 16.44 -8.56 -10.60
C ASP A 50 15.87 -9.53 -9.56
N ILE A 51 14.99 -9.06 -8.66
CA ILE A 51 14.34 -9.90 -7.64
C ILE A 51 12.92 -10.29 -8.07
N GLY A 52 12.07 -9.31 -8.40
CA GLY A 52 10.70 -9.55 -8.85
C GLY A 52 9.73 -9.82 -7.70
N ALA A 53 8.79 -10.73 -7.96
CA ALA A 53 7.79 -11.19 -7.00
C ALA A 53 8.42 -11.58 -5.67
N ARG A 54 7.89 -11.03 -4.57
CA ARG A 54 8.48 -11.17 -3.24
C ARG A 54 7.44 -11.41 -2.15
N LEU A 55 6.46 -12.27 -2.45
CA LEU A 55 5.46 -12.71 -1.47
C LEU A 55 6.14 -13.28 -0.21
N SER A 56 5.60 -12.96 0.96
CA SER A 56 6.15 -13.41 2.23
C SER A 56 6.36 -14.93 2.29
N GLY A 57 7.48 -15.34 2.88
CA GLY A 57 7.93 -16.74 2.91
C GLY A 57 8.57 -17.27 1.63
N SER A 58 8.53 -16.51 0.52
CA SER A 58 9.19 -16.89 -0.74
C SER A 58 10.69 -16.58 -0.75
N LYS A 59 11.39 -17.16 -1.74
CA LYS A 59 12.79 -16.81 -2.03
C LYS A 59 12.97 -15.35 -2.45
N GLY A 60 11.99 -14.77 -3.16
CA GLY A 60 12.03 -13.36 -3.55
C GLY A 60 12.01 -12.43 -2.33
N ALA A 61 11.19 -12.75 -1.32
CA ALA A 61 11.17 -12.03 -0.05
C ALA A 61 12.52 -12.10 0.68
N GLU A 62 13.13 -13.29 0.74
CA GLU A 62 14.48 -13.47 1.33
C GLU A 62 15.54 -12.62 0.61
N GLN A 63 15.53 -12.61 -0.73
CA GLN A 63 16.43 -11.80 -1.53
C GLN A 63 16.20 -10.30 -1.34
N ALA A 64 14.94 -9.87 -1.23
CA ALA A 64 14.57 -8.47 -0.97
C ALA A 64 15.06 -7.99 0.39
N VAL A 65 14.92 -8.82 1.44
CA VAL A 65 15.45 -8.54 2.78
C VAL A 65 16.96 -8.30 2.73
N GLU A 66 17.71 -9.21 2.11
CA GLU A 66 19.16 -9.10 2.06
C GLU A 66 19.63 -7.92 1.21
N TYR A 67 18.97 -7.67 0.08
CA TYR A 67 19.27 -6.55 -0.79
C TYR A 67 19.06 -5.21 -0.08
N THR A 68 17.89 -5.00 0.51
CA THR A 68 17.55 -3.72 1.16
C THR A 68 18.39 -3.48 2.42
N ARG A 69 18.69 -4.53 3.19
CA ARG A 69 19.66 -4.45 4.31
C ARG A 69 21.01 -3.91 3.83
N ARG A 70 21.58 -4.49 2.76
CA ARG A 70 22.86 -4.02 2.18
C ARG A 70 22.78 -2.59 1.68
N GLN A 71 21.67 -2.19 1.06
CA GLN A 71 21.50 -0.82 0.61
C GLN A 71 21.49 0.16 1.79
N LEU A 72 20.75 -0.14 2.86
CA LEU A 72 20.74 0.68 4.08
C LEU A 72 22.12 0.75 4.75
N GLU A 73 22.85 -0.37 4.83
CA GLU A 73 24.22 -0.39 5.37
C GLU A 73 25.16 0.50 4.56
N SER A 74 25.02 0.50 3.23
CA SER A 74 25.84 1.32 2.34
C SER A 74 25.64 2.83 2.54
N LEU A 75 24.56 3.25 3.22
CA LEU A 75 24.30 4.66 3.55
C LEU A 75 25.11 5.15 4.77
N GLY A 76 25.77 4.25 5.50
CA GLY A 76 26.52 4.59 6.71
C GLY A 76 25.62 5.13 7.82
N LEU A 77 24.45 4.50 8.00
CA LEU A 77 23.52 4.76 9.11
C LEU A 77 24.15 4.35 10.45
N ASP A 78 23.59 4.83 11.57
CA ASP A 78 24.15 4.51 12.88
C ASP A 78 23.89 3.06 13.27
N LYS A 79 22.75 2.51 12.83
CA LYS A 79 22.41 1.09 12.97
C LYS A 79 21.65 0.60 11.74
N VAL A 80 21.90 -0.64 11.37
CA VAL A 80 21.06 -1.43 10.46
C VAL A 80 20.94 -2.82 11.04
N TYR A 81 19.72 -3.35 11.14
CA TYR A 81 19.48 -4.68 11.70
C TYR A 81 18.21 -5.30 11.11
N LEU A 82 18.13 -6.62 11.27
CA LEU A 82 16.95 -7.41 10.92
C LEU A 82 16.18 -7.75 12.19
N GLN A 83 14.86 -7.57 12.15
CA GLN A 83 13.96 -8.01 13.21
C GLN A 83 13.19 -9.25 12.72
N GLU A 84 13.37 -10.37 13.40
CA GLU A 84 12.71 -11.65 13.08
C GLU A 84 11.18 -11.54 13.15
N VAL A 85 10.52 -12.06 12.12
CA VAL A 85 9.07 -12.24 12.06
C VAL A 85 8.73 -13.58 11.40
N MET A 86 7.86 -14.36 12.04
CA MET A 86 7.30 -15.56 11.43
C MET A 86 6.11 -15.16 10.55
N VAL A 87 6.12 -15.60 9.29
CA VAL A 87 5.15 -15.23 8.27
C VAL A 87 4.52 -16.46 7.62
N PRO A 88 3.25 -16.38 7.19
CA PRO A 88 2.62 -17.46 6.44
C PRO A 88 3.36 -17.72 5.13
N HIS A 89 3.40 -18.98 4.70
CA HIS A 89 3.99 -19.36 3.42
C HIS A 89 2.92 -19.99 2.52
N TRP A 90 2.39 -19.19 1.60
CA TRP A 90 1.43 -19.65 0.61
C TRP A 90 2.06 -19.62 -0.80
N VAL A 91 1.84 -20.68 -1.55
CA VAL A 91 2.35 -20.86 -2.91
C VAL A 91 1.16 -21.00 -3.86
N ARG A 92 1.06 -20.12 -4.85
CA ARG A 92 0.00 -20.14 -5.88
C ARG A 92 0.02 -21.41 -6.73
N GLY A 93 1.22 -21.90 -7.03
CA GLY A 93 1.42 -23.11 -7.83
C GLY A 93 1.36 -22.86 -9.33
N GLU A 94 0.85 -23.83 -10.07
CA GLU A 94 0.73 -23.76 -11.53
C GLU A 94 -0.25 -22.65 -11.98
N LYS A 95 0.03 -22.07 -13.15
CA LYS A 95 -0.85 -21.05 -13.76
C LYS A 95 -2.29 -21.54 -13.86
N GLU A 96 -3.20 -20.74 -13.34
CA GLU A 96 -4.61 -21.04 -13.28
C GLU A 96 -5.24 -21.05 -14.67
N THR A 97 -6.32 -21.81 -14.83
CA THR A 97 -7.10 -21.85 -16.06
C THR A 97 -8.57 -21.77 -15.75
N ALA A 98 -9.34 -21.03 -16.55
CA ALA A 98 -10.77 -20.93 -16.41
C ALA A 98 -11.49 -20.74 -17.74
N TYR A 99 -12.74 -21.20 -17.79
CA TYR A 99 -13.65 -20.93 -18.89
C TYR A 99 -15.11 -20.96 -18.46
N ILE A 100 -15.92 -20.17 -19.15
CA ILE A 100 -17.37 -20.24 -19.12
C ILE A 100 -17.79 -21.42 -20.00
N LEU A 101 -18.70 -22.25 -19.52
CA LEU A 101 -19.20 -23.44 -20.22
C LEU A 101 -20.71 -23.29 -20.49
N ASP A 102 -21.04 -23.12 -21.77
CA ASP A 102 -22.41 -23.10 -22.28
C ASP A 102 -22.65 -24.34 -23.15
N GLY A 103 -23.25 -25.38 -22.55
CA GLY A 103 -23.36 -26.69 -23.17
C GLY A 103 -21.99 -27.30 -23.49
N LYS A 104 -21.59 -27.27 -24.76
CA LYS A 104 -20.27 -27.75 -25.24
C LYS A 104 -19.30 -26.60 -25.58
N VAL A 105 -19.79 -25.36 -25.63
CA VAL A 105 -18.99 -24.19 -25.98
C VAL A 105 -18.18 -23.76 -24.76
N LYS A 106 -16.87 -23.61 -24.95
CA LYS A 106 -15.94 -23.12 -23.93
C LYS A 106 -15.42 -21.76 -24.33
N THR A 107 -15.57 -20.78 -23.43
CA THR A 107 -15.01 -19.44 -23.61
C THR A 107 -14.04 -19.16 -22.48
N ASN A 108 -12.74 -19.11 -22.81
CA ASN A 108 -11.69 -18.87 -21.84
C ASN A 108 -11.80 -17.46 -21.23
N VAL A 109 -11.51 -17.35 -19.95
CA VAL A 109 -11.41 -16.06 -19.24
C VAL A 109 -10.12 -16.00 -18.42
N PRO A 110 -9.45 -14.83 -18.35
CA PRO A 110 -8.33 -14.64 -17.44
C PRO A 110 -8.75 -14.84 -15.98
N ILE A 111 -7.91 -15.53 -15.21
CA ILE A 111 -8.15 -15.87 -13.81
C ILE A 111 -6.84 -15.84 -13.02
N CYS A 112 -6.91 -15.49 -11.73
CA CYS A 112 -5.83 -15.73 -10.76
C CYS A 112 -6.44 -16.18 -9.42
N ALA A 113 -5.75 -17.03 -8.67
CA ALA A 113 -6.16 -17.42 -7.33
C ALA A 113 -6.13 -16.22 -6.36
N LEU A 114 -7.00 -16.23 -5.35
CA LEU A 114 -6.86 -15.29 -4.23
C LEU A 114 -5.86 -15.84 -3.21
N GLY A 115 -5.11 -14.94 -2.59
CA GLY A 115 -4.05 -15.30 -1.64
C GLY A 115 -4.60 -16.01 -0.41
N GLY A 116 -4.08 -17.21 -0.13
CA GLY A 116 -4.57 -18.09 0.92
C GLY A 116 -5.66 -19.08 0.46
N SER A 117 -6.06 -19.06 -0.82
CA SER A 117 -6.99 -20.04 -1.39
C SER A 117 -6.41 -21.47 -1.36
N VAL A 118 -7.29 -22.46 -1.26
CA VAL A 118 -6.96 -23.88 -1.44
C VAL A 118 -7.00 -24.31 -2.91
N ALA A 119 -6.26 -25.35 -3.26
CA ALA A 119 -6.31 -25.96 -4.59
C ALA A 119 -7.70 -26.53 -4.95
N THR A 120 -8.03 -26.51 -6.23
CA THR A 120 -9.12 -27.33 -6.79
C THR A 120 -8.74 -28.81 -6.84
N PRO A 121 -9.71 -29.75 -7.03
CA PRO A 121 -9.38 -31.11 -7.43
C PRO A 121 -8.45 -31.15 -8.65
N LYS A 122 -7.64 -32.21 -8.81
CA LYS A 122 -6.65 -32.32 -9.91
C LYS A 122 -7.27 -32.16 -11.32
N THR A 123 -8.53 -32.55 -11.47
CA THR A 123 -9.34 -32.43 -12.69
C THR A 123 -9.95 -31.04 -12.90
N GLY A 124 -9.69 -30.10 -12.00
CA GLY A 124 -10.38 -28.81 -11.89
C GLY A 124 -11.78 -28.94 -11.27
N LEU A 125 -12.42 -27.79 -11.04
CA LEU A 125 -13.77 -27.68 -10.52
C LEU A 125 -14.70 -27.18 -11.63
N THR A 126 -15.78 -27.93 -11.91
CA THR A 126 -16.88 -27.46 -12.77
C THR A 126 -18.17 -27.49 -11.96
N ALA A 127 -18.90 -26.38 -11.91
CA ALA A 127 -20.23 -26.33 -11.32
C ALA A 127 -21.09 -25.26 -12.00
N GLU A 128 -22.40 -25.28 -11.77
CA GLU A 128 -23.25 -24.13 -12.10
C GLU A 128 -22.76 -22.91 -11.32
N ILE A 129 -22.86 -21.73 -11.94
CA ILE A 129 -22.40 -20.47 -11.35
C ILE A 129 -23.59 -19.52 -11.15
N ILE A 130 -23.60 -18.81 -10.02
CA ILE A 130 -24.62 -17.82 -9.68
C ILE A 130 -23.97 -16.46 -9.39
N GLU A 131 -24.54 -15.40 -9.95
CA GLU A 131 -24.06 -14.04 -9.74
C GLU A 131 -24.73 -13.40 -8.51
N VAL A 132 -23.93 -12.67 -7.71
CA VAL A 132 -24.38 -11.82 -6.60
C VAL A 132 -23.60 -10.51 -6.59
N GLN A 133 -24.20 -9.44 -6.08
CA GLN A 133 -23.62 -8.11 -5.89
C GLN A 133 -22.97 -7.92 -4.52
N GLY A 134 -22.79 -8.99 -3.74
CA GLY A 134 -22.06 -8.95 -2.48
C GLY A 134 -22.53 -9.99 -1.47
N ILE A 135 -21.92 -9.96 -0.30
CA ILE A 135 -22.19 -10.90 0.81
C ILE A 135 -23.65 -10.80 1.30
N LYS A 136 -24.22 -9.60 1.33
CA LYS A 136 -25.61 -9.41 1.76
C LYS A 136 -26.59 -10.18 0.87
N GLU A 137 -26.50 -10.00 -0.45
CA GLU A 137 -27.35 -10.70 -1.41
C GLU A 137 -27.13 -12.22 -1.37
N LEU A 138 -25.88 -12.66 -1.24
CA LEU A 138 -25.59 -14.08 -1.05
C LEU A 138 -26.36 -14.67 0.14
N ASN A 139 -26.33 -13.98 1.29
CA ASN A 139 -27.01 -14.44 2.49
C ASN A 139 -28.54 -14.46 2.32
N GLU A 140 -29.10 -13.49 1.59
CA GLU A 140 -30.53 -13.43 1.27
C GLU A 140 -30.97 -14.56 0.31
N LEU A 141 -30.11 -15.00 -0.62
CA LEU A 141 -30.39 -16.14 -1.49
C LEU A 141 -30.52 -17.47 -0.72
N GLY A 142 -29.74 -17.62 0.35
CA GLY A 142 -29.77 -18.79 1.23
C GLY A 142 -29.21 -20.08 0.62
N ALA A 143 -29.07 -21.11 1.47
CA ALA A 143 -28.39 -22.36 1.11
C ALA A 143 -29.07 -23.13 -0.03
N ASP A 144 -30.40 -23.08 -0.15
CA ASP A 144 -31.14 -23.81 -1.17
C ASP A 144 -30.77 -23.41 -2.61
N LYS A 145 -30.35 -22.15 -2.80
CA LYS A 145 -29.91 -21.63 -4.11
C LYS A 145 -28.41 -21.76 -4.34
N VAL A 146 -27.62 -21.76 -3.27
CA VAL A 146 -26.15 -21.68 -3.32
C VAL A 146 -25.48 -23.06 -3.30
N LYS A 147 -26.08 -24.03 -2.60
CA LYS A 147 -25.46 -25.33 -2.36
C LYS A 147 -25.05 -26.03 -3.67
N GLY A 148 -23.78 -26.44 -3.75
CA GLY A 148 -23.23 -27.15 -4.91
C GLY A 148 -22.82 -26.23 -6.08
N LYS A 149 -22.99 -24.91 -5.96
CA LYS A 149 -22.68 -23.94 -7.02
C LYS A 149 -21.39 -23.17 -6.76
N ILE A 150 -20.85 -22.56 -7.80
CA ILE A 150 -19.83 -21.51 -7.69
C ILE A 150 -20.56 -20.18 -7.49
N VAL A 151 -20.13 -19.39 -6.51
CA VAL A 151 -20.65 -18.03 -6.30
C VAL A 151 -19.75 -17.03 -7.02
N PHE A 152 -20.34 -16.22 -7.88
CA PHE A 152 -19.69 -15.12 -8.58
C PHE A 152 -20.05 -13.79 -7.93
N TYR A 153 -19.11 -13.20 -7.19
CA TYR A 153 -19.24 -11.86 -6.63
C TYR A 153 -18.88 -10.82 -7.68
N ASN A 154 -19.87 -10.03 -8.10
CA ASN A 154 -19.76 -9.12 -9.22
C ASN A 154 -20.02 -7.64 -8.85
N ARG A 155 -19.80 -7.23 -7.60
CA ARG A 155 -19.90 -5.81 -7.23
C ARG A 155 -18.74 -5.03 -7.85
N PRO A 156 -18.98 -4.06 -8.74
CA PRO A 156 -17.92 -3.18 -9.24
C PRO A 156 -17.47 -2.16 -8.18
N MET A 157 -16.27 -1.63 -8.37
CA MET A 157 -15.89 -0.35 -7.77
C MET A 157 -16.84 0.76 -8.27
N ASN A 158 -17.28 1.64 -7.38
CA ASN A 158 -18.16 2.76 -7.76
C ASN A 158 -17.36 3.85 -8.50
N PRO A 159 -17.64 4.15 -9.79
CA PRO A 159 -16.92 5.20 -10.51
C PRO A 159 -17.29 6.64 -10.06
N GLU A 160 -18.34 6.82 -9.25
CA GLU A 160 -18.76 8.15 -8.76
C GLU A 160 -17.83 8.71 -7.67
N ASN A 161 -17.09 7.84 -6.96
CA ASN A 161 -16.14 8.30 -5.96
C ASN A 161 -14.86 8.77 -6.64
N ILE A 162 -14.49 10.03 -6.41
CA ILE A 162 -13.25 10.60 -6.95
C ILE A 162 -12.02 9.90 -6.36
N GLU A 163 -12.02 9.60 -5.05
CA GLU A 163 -10.93 8.85 -4.42
C GLU A 163 -11.17 7.35 -4.59
N THR A 164 -10.35 6.70 -5.41
CA THR A 164 -10.53 5.30 -5.81
C THR A 164 -10.44 4.33 -4.62
N PHE A 165 -9.66 4.67 -3.58
CA PHE A 165 -9.59 3.91 -2.33
C PHE A 165 -10.94 3.81 -1.62
N THR A 166 -11.81 4.82 -1.73
CA THR A 166 -13.19 4.77 -1.23
C THR A 166 -13.97 3.66 -1.94
N SER A 167 -13.82 3.56 -3.26
CA SER A 167 -14.50 2.54 -4.06
C SER A 167 -13.96 1.13 -3.80
N TYR A 168 -12.65 1.01 -3.64
CA TYR A 168 -12.01 -0.26 -3.27
C TYR A 168 -12.51 -0.74 -1.90
N GLY A 169 -12.44 0.13 -0.88
CA GLY A 169 -12.90 -0.18 0.48
C GLY A 169 -14.38 -0.56 0.56
N ALA A 170 -15.22 -0.02 -0.33
CA ALA A 170 -16.64 -0.33 -0.40
C ALA A 170 -16.98 -1.72 -0.96
N CYS A 171 -16.04 -2.39 -1.66
CA CYS A 171 -16.30 -3.67 -2.32
C CYS A 171 -15.29 -4.79 -2.05
N VAL A 172 -14.14 -4.51 -1.44
CA VAL A 172 -13.06 -5.50 -1.23
C VAL A 172 -13.43 -6.63 -0.24
N ASP A 173 -14.40 -6.42 0.63
CA ASP A 173 -14.99 -7.46 1.50
C ASP A 173 -15.41 -8.73 0.72
N GLN A 174 -15.87 -8.61 -0.53
CA GLN A 174 -16.23 -9.77 -1.35
C GLN A 174 -15.00 -10.62 -1.74
N ARG A 175 -13.82 -10.00 -1.87
CA ARG A 175 -12.54 -10.72 -2.02
C ARG A 175 -12.13 -11.34 -0.70
N TYR A 176 -12.15 -10.53 0.38
CA TYR A 176 -11.60 -10.94 1.67
C TYR A 176 -12.42 -12.04 2.35
N ALA A 177 -13.75 -11.89 2.40
CA ALA A 177 -14.64 -12.79 3.15
C ALA A 177 -15.59 -13.61 2.27
N GLY A 178 -15.58 -13.44 0.94
CA GLY A 178 -16.51 -14.12 0.05
C GLY A 178 -16.47 -15.65 0.16
N ALA A 179 -15.26 -16.24 0.18
CA ALA A 179 -15.12 -17.69 0.33
C ALA A 179 -15.68 -18.21 1.67
N LYS A 180 -15.44 -17.47 2.76
CA LYS A 180 -16.00 -17.77 4.09
C LYS A 180 -17.53 -17.79 4.06
N GLU A 181 -18.15 -16.74 3.52
CA GLU A 181 -19.61 -16.62 3.56
C GLU A 181 -20.30 -17.59 2.59
N ALA A 182 -19.72 -17.82 1.41
CA ALA A 182 -20.25 -18.79 0.44
C ALA A 182 -20.13 -20.24 0.94
N ALA A 183 -19.03 -20.60 1.61
CA ALA A 183 -18.84 -21.95 2.16
C ALA A 183 -19.91 -22.32 3.20
N LYS A 184 -20.33 -21.37 4.05
CA LYS A 184 -21.41 -21.57 5.04
C LYS A 184 -22.74 -21.98 4.39
N LEU A 185 -22.96 -21.57 3.14
CA LEU A 185 -24.17 -21.89 2.37
C LEU A 185 -24.00 -23.12 1.45
N GLY A 186 -22.85 -23.79 1.52
CA GLY A 186 -22.56 -25.00 0.75
C GLY A 186 -22.11 -24.76 -0.68
N ALA A 187 -21.64 -23.55 -1.01
CA ALA A 187 -20.95 -23.31 -2.27
C ALA A 187 -19.73 -24.24 -2.42
N VAL A 188 -19.32 -24.53 -3.64
CA VAL A 188 -18.14 -25.39 -3.93
C VAL A 188 -16.91 -24.59 -4.38
N GLY A 189 -17.08 -23.30 -4.63
CA GLY A 189 -16.01 -22.38 -4.98
C GLY A 189 -16.54 -20.95 -5.17
N THR A 190 -15.64 -19.99 -5.24
CA THR A 190 -16.01 -18.58 -5.47
C THR A 190 -15.16 -17.95 -6.55
N ILE A 191 -15.79 -17.08 -7.34
CA ILE A 191 -15.16 -16.23 -8.34
C ILE A 191 -15.48 -14.78 -7.98
N VAL A 192 -14.48 -13.91 -8.05
CA VAL A 192 -14.62 -12.49 -7.70
C VAL A 192 -14.28 -11.65 -8.92
N ARG A 193 -15.10 -10.64 -9.21
CA ARG A 193 -14.71 -9.56 -10.12
C ARG A 193 -13.51 -8.81 -9.52
N SER A 194 -12.49 -8.59 -10.34
CA SER A 194 -11.33 -7.80 -9.95
C SER A 194 -11.69 -6.37 -9.54
N MET A 195 -10.97 -5.83 -8.54
CA MET A 195 -11.22 -4.51 -7.96
C MET A 195 -10.46 -3.43 -8.72
N ASN A 196 -11.05 -3.00 -9.82
CA ASN A 196 -10.50 -1.99 -10.71
C ASN A 196 -11.66 -1.24 -11.41
N LEU A 197 -11.44 0.03 -11.78
CA LEU A 197 -12.36 0.83 -12.60
C LEU A 197 -12.16 0.60 -14.11
N ARG A 198 -10.99 0.15 -14.54
CA ARG A 198 -10.64 -0.17 -15.92
C ARG A 198 -11.24 -1.52 -16.36
N LEU A 199 -11.71 -1.55 -17.59
CA LEU A 199 -12.06 -2.78 -18.30
C LEU A 199 -10.81 -3.36 -18.96
N ASP A 200 -10.33 -4.48 -18.46
CA ASP A 200 -9.13 -5.16 -18.95
C ASP A 200 -9.17 -6.67 -18.70
N ASP A 201 -8.06 -7.33 -19.05
CA ASP A 201 -7.85 -8.77 -18.92
C ASP A 201 -6.83 -9.15 -17.83
N PHE A 202 -6.61 -8.26 -16.87
CA PHE A 202 -5.72 -8.50 -15.73
C PHE A 202 -6.55 -8.86 -14.49
N PRO A 203 -6.59 -10.12 -14.07
CA PRO A 203 -7.26 -10.49 -12.82
C PRO A 203 -6.41 -10.06 -11.61
N HIS A 204 -7.06 -9.44 -10.61
CA HIS A 204 -6.41 -8.92 -9.41
C HIS A 204 -6.49 -9.93 -8.26
N THR A 205 -5.35 -10.32 -7.72
CA THR A 205 -5.28 -11.17 -6.53
C THR A 205 -5.49 -10.35 -5.24
N GLY A 206 -5.07 -10.88 -4.11
CA GLY A 206 -5.17 -10.25 -2.81
C GLY A 206 -5.57 -11.23 -1.73
N ALA A 207 -5.36 -10.84 -0.48
CA ALA A 207 -5.69 -11.69 0.65
C ALA A 207 -7.18 -12.02 0.69
N GLN A 208 -7.46 -13.27 1.03
CA GLN A 208 -8.75 -13.74 1.50
C GLN A 208 -8.59 -14.48 2.83
N SER A 209 -9.67 -14.54 3.60
CA SER A 209 -9.72 -15.26 4.87
C SER A 209 -10.96 -16.14 4.95
N TYR A 210 -10.73 -17.41 5.27
CA TYR A 210 -11.80 -18.32 5.69
C TYR A 210 -12.29 -18.03 7.13
N GLY A 211 -11.67 -17.09 7.84
CA GLY A 211 -11.98 -16.74 9.21
C GLY A 211 -11.80 -17.93 10.16
N ASP A 212 -12.86 -18.25 10.88
CA ASP A 212 -12.95 -19.31 11.88
C ASP A 212 -13.44 -20.65 11.32
N LEU A 213 -13.65 -20.76 10.00
CA LEU A 213 -14.09 -22.02 9.41
C LEU A 213 -13.03 -23.12 9.59
N PRO A 214 -13.45 -24.37 9.82
CA PRO A 214 -12.52 -25.49 9.81
C PRO A 214 -11.99 -25.72 8.40
N LYS A 215 -10.72 -26.14 8.27
CA LYS A 215 -10.06 -26.41 6.96
C LYS A 215 -10.87 -27.33 6.04
N ALA A 216 -11.64 -28.26 6.60
CA ALA A 216 -12.50 -29.17 5.84
C ALA A 216 -13.65 -28.46 5.07
N GLN A 217 -13.94 -27.21 5.41
CA GLN A 217 -14.95 -26.38 4.73
C GLN A 217 -14.33 -25.35 3.79
N TYR A 218 -13.01 -25.34 3.62
CA TYR A 218 -12.36 -24.41 2.71
C TYR A 218 -12.74 -24.75 1.27
N ILE A 219 -13.11 -23.73 0.51
CA ILE A 219 -13.48 -23.84 -0.90
C ILE A 219 -12.51 -23.06 -1.77
N PRO A 220 -12.14 -23.56 -2.97
CA PRO A 220 -11.26 -22.83 -3.88
C PRO A 220 -11.86 -21.48 -4.28
N THR A 221 -11.05 -20.43 -4.26
CA THR A 221 -11.47 -19.06 -4.57
C THR A 221 -10.48 -18.35 -5.48
N ALA A 222 -10.98 -17.55 -6.43
CA ALA A 222 -10.19 -16.88 -7.44
C ALA A 222 -10.86 -15.58 -7.91
N ALA A 223 -10.09 -14.72 -8.58
CA ALA A 223 -10.60 -13.54 -9.27
C ALA A 223 -10.52 -13.72 -10.79
N ILE A 224 -11.48 -13.15 -11.51
CA ILE A 224 -11.44 -12.99 -12.97
C ILE A 224 -11.28 -11.51 -13.33
N SER A 225 -10.78 -11.25 -14.53
CA SER A 225 -10.62 -9.89 -15.05
C SER A 225 -11.97 -9.15 -15.14
N THR A 226 -11.94 -7.82 -15.22
CA THR A 226 -13.16 -7.02 -15.37
C THR A 226 -13.87 -7.31 -16.70
N ASN A 227 -13.14 -7.52 -17.80
CA ASN A 227 -13.71 -8.01 -19.06
C ASN A 227 -14.35 -9.40 -18.92
N GLY A 228 -13.67 -10.32 -18.22
CA GLY A 228 -14.19 -11.66 -17.93
C GLY A 228 -15.48 -11.62 -17.11
N ALA A 229 -15.54 -10.73 -16.13
CA ALA A 229 -16.72 -10.51 -15.28
C ALA A 229 -17.90 -9.92 -16.07
N GLU A 230 -17.66 -8.92 -16.92
CA GLU A 230 -18.67 -8.37 -17.82
C GLU A 230 -19.22 -9.41 -18.81
N LEU A 231 -18.33 -10.23 -19.38
CA LEU A 231 -18.71 -11.34 -20.25
C LEU A 231 -19.58 -12.34 -19.50
N LEU A 232 -19.14 -12.80 -18.32
CA LEU A 232 -19.86 -13.79 -17.52
C LEU A 232 -21.26 -13.29 -17.11
N SER A 233 -21.38 -12.05 -16.63
CA SER A 233 -22.68 -11.47 -16.27
C SER A 233 -23.61 -11.37 -17.48
N LYS A 234 -23.11 -10.93 -18.64
CA LYS A 234 -23.89 -10.90 -19.89
C LYS A 234 -24.34 -12.30 -20.31
N SER A 235 -23.46 -13.30 -20.23
CA SER A 235 -23.78 -14.68 -20.56
C SER A 235 -24.82 -15.27 -19.60
N LEU A 236 -24.74 -14.98 -18.29
CA LEU A 236 -25.72 -15.45 -17.29
C LEU A 236 -27.12 -14.90 -17.49
N LYS A 237 -27.25 -13.67 -18.01
CA LYS A 237 -28.55 -13.10 -18.40
C LYS A 237 -29.20 -13.84 -19.57
N VAL A 238 -28.39 -14.45 -20.45
CA VAL A 238 -28.87 -15.26 -21.58
C VAL A 238 -29.15 -16.69 -21.15
N ASN A 239 -28.25 -17.31 -20.39
CA ASN A 239 -28.39 -18.66 -19.86
C ASN A 239 -28.13 -18.68 -18.34
N PRO A 240 -29.17 -18.67 -17.49
CA PRO A 240 -29.01 -18.74 -16.04
C PRO A 240 -28.44 -20.06 -15.51
N ALA A 241 -28.33 -21.10 -16.35
CA ALA A 241 -27.82 -22.43 -15.99
C ALA A 241 -26.36 -22.66 -16.47
N LEU A 242 -25.62 -21.59 -16.75
CA LEU A 242 -24.21 -21.69 -17.13
C LEU A 242 -23.40 -22.41 -16.09
N LYS A 243 -22.40 -23.15 -16.58
CA LYS A 243 -21.37 -23.73 -15.74
C LYS A 243 -20.09 -22.92 -15.88
N PHE A 244 -19.32 -22.88 -14.82
CA PHE A 244 -18.00 -22.29 -14.82
C PHE A 244 -16.98 -23.37 -14.44
N TYR A 245 -15.86 -23.37 -15.14
CA TYR A 245 -14.72 -24.20 -14.81
C TYR A 245 -13.56 -23.34 -14.36
N PHE A 246 -12.88 -23.76 -13.29
CA PHE A 246 -11.53 -23.31 -13.02
C PHE A 246 -10.65 -24.38 -12.39
N LYS A 247 -9.34 -24.22 -12.57
CA LYS A 247 -8.31 -25.04 -11.93
C LYS A 247 -7.22 -24.15 -11.37
N GLN A 248 -6.87 -24.39 -10.11
CA GLN A 248 -5.76 -23.78 -9.37
C GLN A 248 -5.07 -24.84 -8.50
N SER A 249 -3.78 -24.63 -8.22
CA SER A 249 -2.89 -25.63 -7.60
C SER A 249 -2.25 -25.12 -6.30
N CYS A 250 -2.94 -24.21 -5.61
CA CYS A 250 -2.44 -23.49 -4.45
C CYS A 250 -2.13 -24.39 -3.24
N GLU A 251 -1.09 -24.07 -2.50
CA GLU A 251 -0.65 -24.80 -1.32
C GLU A 251 -0.24 -23.84 -0.19
N THR A 252 -0.61 -24.18 1.06
CA THR A 252 -0.08 -23.53 2.25
C THR A 252 0.96 -24.42 2.88
N LEU A 253 2.19 -23.93 2.93
CA LEU A 253 3.33 -24.55 3.59
C LEU A 253 3.41 -24.10 5.06
N PRO A 254 4.26 -24.74 5.90
CA PRO A 254 4.54 -24.23 7.23
C PRO A 254 5.05 -22.79 7.20
N ASP A 255 4.72 -22.02 8.23
CA ASP A 255 5.20 -20.65 8.40
C ASP A 255 6.72 -20.57 8.25
N ALA A 256 7.18 -19.53 7.58
CA ALA A 256 8.58 -19.28 7.29
C ALA A 256 9.12 -18.15 8.15
N LEU A 257 10.40 -18.23 8.52
CA LEU A 257 11.10 -17.10 9.12
C LEU A 257 11.37 -16.05 8.04
N SER A 258 11.09 -14.80 8.36
CA SER A 258 11.45 -13.63 7.56
C SER A 258 11.80 -12.47 8.48
N TYR A 259 11.96 -11.27 7.91
CA TYR A 259 12.48 -10.11 8.66
C TYR A 259 11.85 -8.79 8.23
N ASN A 260 11.58 -7.94 9.21
CA ASN A 260 11.55 -6.50 8.97
C ASN A 260 13.01 -6.01 8.83
N VAL A 261 13.28 -5.10 7.89
CA VAL A 261 14.60 -4.49 7.71
C VAL A 261 14.58 -3.08 8.27
N ILE A 262 15.49 -2.78 9.20
CA ILE A 262 15.44 -1.53 9.97
C ILE A 262 16.76 -0.78 9.87
N GLY A 263 16.70 0.53 9.62
CA GLY A 263 17.83 1.45 9.65
C GLY A 263 17.56 2.68 10.53
N GLU A 264 18.59 3.18 11.23
CA GLU A 264 18.42 4.30 12.20
C GLU A 264 19.42 5.44 11.97
N LEU A 265 18.90 6.68 12.05
CA LEU A 265 19.66 7.89 12.35
C LEU A 265 19.32 8.35 13.77
N THR A 266 20.30 8.33 14.66
CA THR A 266 20.15 8.62 16.08
C THR A 266 19.88 10.11 16.29
N GLY A 267 18.87 10.41 17.13
CA GLY A 267 18.54 11.76 17.53
C GLY A 267 19.66 12.43 18.32
N SER A 268 19.76 13.75 18.21
CA SER A 268 20.79 14.55 18.89
C SER A 268 20.30 15.24 20.16
N VAL A 269 18.98 15.36 20.35
CA VAL A 269 18.37 16.10 21.47
C VAL A 269 17.54 15.16 22.33
N THR A 270 16.65 14.40 21.70
CA THR A 270 15.74 13.44 22.33
C THR A 270 15.84 12.09 21.60
N PRO A 271 17.01 11.41 21.65
CA PRO A 271 17.24 10.14 20.96
C PRO A 271 16.27 9.01 21.36
N GLU A 272 15.64 9.12 22.53
CA GLU A 272 14.61 8.21 23.03
C GLU A 272 13.27 8.33 22.31
N ASN A 273 13.00 9.47 21.67
CA ASN A 273 11.83 9.64 20.82
C ASN A 273 12.13 9.09 19.42
N ILE A 274 11.20 8.29 18.90
CA ILE A 274 11.35 7.62 17.61
C ILE A 274 10.31 8.15 16.62
N MET A 275 10.78 8.49 15.43
CA MET A 275 9.98 8.83 14.27
C MET A 275 10.19 7.76 13.19
N VAL A 276 9.12 7.07 12.81
CA VAL A 276 9.17 5.98 11.81
C VAL A 276 8.83 6.53 10.43
N VAL A 277 9.54 6.03 9.42
CA VAL A 277 9.15 6.12 8.01
C VAL A 277 9.25 4.74 7.38
N GLY A 278 8.24 4.29 6.64
CA GLY A 278 8.23 2.92 6.12
C GLY A 278 7.29 2.66 4.94
N GLY A 279 7.36 1.41 4.50
CA GLY A 279 6.56 0.78 3.46
C GLY A 279 6.78 -0.74 3.54
N HIS A 280 5.96 -1.53 2.87
CA HIS A 280 6.03 -2.98 2.98
C HIS A 280 6.91 -3.61 1.89
N LEU A 281 7.79 -4.51 2.31
CA LEU A 281 8.81 -5.11 1.48
C LEU A 281 8.31 -6.31 0.69
N ASP A 282 7.29 -7.03 1.15
CA ASP A 282 6.67 -8.06 0.34
C ASP A 282 5.79 -7.49 -0.76
N SER A 283 5.31 -8.36 -1.65
CA SER A 283 4.34 -8.04 -2.70
C SER A 283 3.57 -9.30 -3.04
N TRP A 284 2.45 -9.18 -3.76
CA TRP A 284 1.91 -10.35 -4.47
C TRP A 284 2.88 -10.91 -5.53
N ASP A 285 2.56 -12.13 -5.96
CA ASP A 285 3.41 -13.02 -6.77
C ASP A 285 3.05 -13.06 -8.27
N LEU A 286 2.12 -12.21 -8.72
CA LEU A 286 1.72 -12.13 -10.13
C LEU A 286 2.67 -11.28 -10.99
N ALA A 287 3.37 -10.35 -10.37
CA ALA A 287 4.28 -9.41 -11.02
C ALA A 287 5.43 -9.05 -10.08
N ASP A 288 6.00 -7.85 -10.22
CA ASP A 288 7.19 -7.43 -9.47
C ASP A 288 6.88 -6.43 -8.35
N GLY A 289 5.62 -6.11 -8.07
CA GLY A 289 5.22 -5.31 -6.92
C GLY A 289 5.78 -3.88 -6.93
N SER A 290 5.95 -3.27 -8.10
CA SER A 290 6.65 -1.99 -8.22
C SER A 290 5.90 -0.84 -7.57
N HIS A 291 4.59 -0.75 -7.78
CA HIS A 291 3.75 0.19 -7.03
C HIS A 291 3.45 -0.33 -5.63
N ASP A 292 3.34 -1.65 -5.45
CA ASP A 292 2.77 -2.28 -4.25
C ASP A 292 3.73 -3.33 -3.62
N ASP A 293 4.59 -2.95 -2.67
CA ASP A 293 4.94 -1.57 -2.29
C ASP A 293 6.44 -1.30 -2.48
N GLY A 294 6.97 -1.71 -3.64
CA GLY A 294 8.34 -1.40 -4.01
C GLY A 294 8.60 0.12 -3.98
N ALA A 295 7.61 0.91 -4.38
CA ALA A 295 7.65 2.36 -4.36
C ALA A 295 7.82 2.94 -2.95
N GLY A 296 6.98 2.55 -1.98
CA GLY A 296 7.05 3.04 -0.60
C GLY A 296 8.33 2.61 0.12
N VAL A 297 8.80 1.39 -0.14
CA VAL A 297 10.11 0.90 0.33
C VAL A 297 11.24 1.84 -0.09
N VAL A 298 11.37 2.10 -1.38
CA VAL A 298 12.51 2.90 -1.88
C VAL A 298 12.37 4.38 -1.59
N GLN A 299 11.15 4.90 -1.47
CA GLN A 299 10.88 6.27 -1.02
C GLN A 299 11.31 6.44 0.45
N SER A 300 10.99 5.47 1.31
CA SER A 300 11.38 5.48 2.73
C SER A 300 12.91 5.39 2.91
N MET A 301 13.58 4.56 2.11
CA MET A 301 15.05 4.53 2.05
C MET A 301 15.64 5.85 1.53
N GLU A 302 14.96 6.52 0.60
CA GLU A 302 15.41 7.79 0.05
C GLU A 302 15.27 8.94 1.05
N VAL A 303 14.23 8.93 1.90
CA VAL A 303 14.08 9.90 3.01
C VAL A 303 15.34 9.91 3.87
N ILE A 304 15.76 8.74 4.38
CA ILE A 304 16.91 8.66 5.28
C ILE A 304 18.23 9.01 4.55
N ARG A 305 18.34 8.66 3.26
CA ARG A 305 19.49 9.02 2.41
C ARG A 305 19.60 10.53 2.21
N ILE A 306 18.50 11.23 1.91
CA ILE A 306 18.48 12.69 1.72
C ILE A 306 18.95 13.38 2.99
N LEU A 307 18.38 13.01 4.15
CA LEU A 307 18.76 13.60 5.43
C LEU A 307 20.25 13.37 5.74
N LYS A 308 20.75 12.14 5.51
CA LYS A 308 22.16 11.80 5.70
C LYS A 308 23.08 12.62 4.79
N ASN A 309 22.76 12.72 3.49
CA ASN A 309 23.54 13.46 2.50
C ASN A 309 23.61 14.97 2.78
N LEU A 310 22.59 15.51 3.43
CA LEU A 310 22.56 16.91 3.86
C LEU A 310 23.24 17.13 5.21
N ASN A 311 23.85 16.09 5.79
CA ASN A 311 24.41 16.10 7.14
C ASN A 311 23.40 16.58 8.18
N TYR A 312 22.11 16.32 7.95
CA TYR A 312 21.05 16.67 8.88
C TYR A 312 21.26 15.93 10.21
N LYS A 313 21.10 16.65 11.31
CA LYS A 313 21.18 16.11 12.67
C LYS A 313 19.77 16.14 13.26
N PRO A 314 19.04 15.01 13.22
CA PRO A 314 17.67 15.00 13.69
C PRO A 314 17.63 15.24 15.21
N LYS A 315 16.54 15.84 15.70
CA LYS A 315 16.35 16.02 17.15
C LYS A 315 15.99 14.69 17.79
N ASN A 316 15.07 13.98 17.16
CA ASN A 316 14.58 12.65 17.53
C ASN A 316 15.29 11.58 16.69
N THR A 317 15.22 10.31 17.11
CA THR A 317 15.71 9.20 16.29
C THR A 317 14.78 8.99 15.10
N ILE A 318 15.31 9.01 13.88
CA ILE A 318 14.57 8.67 12.67
C ILE A 318 14.89 7.23 12.29
N ARG A 319 13.86 6.40 12.18
CA ARG A 319 13.96 4.98 11.87
C ARG A 319 13.24 4.68 10.56
N VAL A 320 13.95 4.15 9.58
CA VAL A 320 13.34 3.53 8.41
C VAL A 320 13.00 2.08 8.73
N VAL A 321 11.76 1.66 8.46
CA VAL A 321 11.30 0.28 8.67
C VAL A 321 10.69 -0.23 7.37
N LEU A 322 11.27 -1.29 6.84
CA LEU A 322 10.73 -2.02 5.69
C LEU A 322 10.04 -3.26 6.24
N PHE A 323 8.71 -3.21 6.29
CA PHE A 323 7.90 -4.23 6.94
C PHE A 323 7.77 -5.46 6.07
N MET A 324 7.53 -6.63 6.65
CA MET A 324 7.32 -7.87 5.92
C MET A 324 5.95 -8.43 6.23
N ASN A 325 5.30 -9.04 5.23
CA ASN A 325 4.00 -9.69 5.36
C ASN A 325 2.86 -8.70 5.64
N GLU A 326 2.80 -7.56 4.96
CA GLU A 326 1.58 -6.73 4.91
C GLU A 326 0.50 -7.51 4.16
N GLU A 327 0.83 -7.91 2.94
CA GLU A 327 -0.09 -8.37 1.88
C GLU A 327 -1.00 -9.52 2.30
N ASN A 328 -0.47 -10.44 3.09
CA ASN A 328 -1.13 -11.66 3.50
C ASN A 328 -1.09 -11.90 5.02
N GLY A 329 -1.05 -10.84 5.83
CA GLY A 329 -1.27 -11.03 7.27
C GLY A 329 -0.94 -9.90 8.24
N GLY A 330 -0.37 -8.77 7.79
CA GLY A 330 0.10 -7.68 8.65
C GLY A 330 1.08 -8.07 9.75
N LYS A 331 1.86 -9.17 9.60
CA LYS A 331 2.68 -9.70 10.71
C LYS A 331 3.89 -8.83 11.00
N GLY A 332 4.44 -8.15 10.00
CA GLY A 332 5.59 -7.25 10.15
C GLY A 332 5.29 -6.10 11.09
N GLY A 333 4.26 -5.31 10.80
CA GLY A 333 3.80 -4.23 11.68
C GLY A 333 3.41 -4.72 13.08
N ALA A 334 2.68 -5.83 13.18
CA ALA A 334 2.30 -6.40 14.47
C ALA A 334 3.51 -6.83 15.32
N LYS A 335 4.51 -7.48 14.71
CA LYS A 335 5.73 -7.89 15.40
C LYS A 335 6.59 -6.69 15.79
N TYR A 336 6.65 -5.67 14.95
CA TYR A 336 7.36 -4.44 15.24
C TYR A 336 6.79 -3.73 16.48
N GLU A 337 5.47 -3.63 16.61
CA GLU A 337 4.81 -3.11 17.82
C GLU A 337 5.06 -3.99 19.05
N GLU A 338 5.00 -5.32 18.90
CA GLU A 338 5.28 -6.26 20.00
C GLU A 338 6.67 -6.01 20.60
N VAL A 339 7.70 -5.92 19.75
CA VAL A 339 9.09 -5.66 20.17
C VAL A 339 9.24 -4.24 20.71
N SER A 340 8.58 -3.25 20.10
CA SER A 340 8.58 -1.86 20.57
C SER A 340 8.07 -1.74 22.01
N LYS A 341 6.97 -2.42 22.35
CA LYS A 341 6.42 -2.50 23.71
C LYS A 341 7.37 -3.20 24.68
N GLN A 342 8.00 -4.30 24.27
CA GLN A 342 9.00 -5.01 25.09
C GLN A 342 10.19 -4.11 25.43
N ASN A 343 10.63 -3.33 24.45
CA ASN A 343 11.74 -2.38 24.59
C ASN A 343 11.34 -1.06 25.24
N LYS A 344 10.04 -0.84 25.48
CA LYS A 344 9.47 0.43 26.01
C LYS A 344 9.86 1.63 25.15
N GLU A 345 9.85 1.43 23.83
CA GLU A 345 10.13 2.47 22.86
C GLU A 345 9.03 3.55 22.87
N ASN A 346 9.42 4.81 22.60
CA ASN A 346 8.51 5.94 22.54
C ASN A 346 8.39 6.47 21.12
N HIS A 347 7.35 6.07 20.40
CA HIS A 347 7.08 6.51 19.04
C HIS A 347 6.21 7.76 19.05
N ILE A 348 6.74 8.87 18.56
CA ILE A 348 6.01 10.15 18.51
C ILE A 348 5.40 10.43 17.13
N PHE A 349 5.95 9.83 16.08
CA PHE A 349 5.45 9.96 14.71
C PHE A 349 5.72 8.69 13.91
N ALA A 350 4.81 8.34 13.01
CA ALA A 350 5.00 7.28 12.03
C ALA A 350 4.43 7.70 10.68
N LEU A 351 5.19 7.49 9.61
CA LEU A 351 4.80 7.75 8.24
C LEU A 351 4.92 6.48 7.41
N GLU A 352 3.87 6.11 6.69
CA GLU A 352 3.88 4.98 5.76
C GLU A 352 3.59 5.48 4.34
N SER A 353 4.21 4.86 3.35
CA SER A 353 3.84 5.03 1.95
C SER A 353 3.45 3.68 1.42
N ASP A 354 2.19 3.51 1.06
CA ASP A 354 1.62 2.22 0.64
C ASP A 354 0.41 2.47 -0.28
N SER A 355 0.64 3.30 -1.30
CA SER A 355 -0.41 3.75 -2.24
C SER A 355 0.17 4.06 -3.63
N GLY A 356 1.31 3.44 -3.95
CA GLY A 356 2.01 3.56 -5.22
C GLY A 356 2.90 4.78 -5.39
N GLY A 357 3.85 4.68 -6.32
CA GLY A 357 4.78 5.76 -6.70
C GLY A 357 4.21 6.87 -7.59
N PHE A 358 2.94 7.24 -7.42
CA PHE A 358 2.29 8.31 -8.21
C PHE A 358 2.58 9.70 -7.66
N SER A 359 2.21 10.75 -8.40
CA SER A 359 2.40 12.14 -7.98
C SER A 359 1.79 12.40 -6.59
N PRO A 360 2.55 12.91 -5.61
CA PRO A 360 2.03 13.16 -4.27
C PRO A 360 0.99 14.29 -4.27
N ARG A 361 -0.08 14.12 -3.50
CA ARG A 361 -1.14 15.12 -3.27
C ARG A 361 -1.17 15.61 -1.83
N GLY A 362 -0.64 14.83 -0.88
CA GLY A 362 -0.54 15.20 0.53
C GLY A 362 -0.44 13.98 1.42
N PHE A 363 -1.18 13.99 2.53
CA PHE A 363 -1.15 12.94 3.54
C PHE A 363 -2.54 12.67 4.12
N SER A 364 -2.84 11.39 4.32
CA SER A 364 -3.84 10.97 5.31
C SER A 364 -3.22 11.05 6.70
N ILE A 365 -3.99 11.44 7.71
CA ILE A 365 -3.50 11.69 9.06
C ILE A 365 -4.40 11.00 10.07
N GLU A 366 -3.80 10.23 10.97
CA GLU A 366 -4.44 9.76 12.22
C GLU A 366 -3.82 10.51 13.39
N ALA A 367 -4.57 11.46 13.94
CA ALA A 367 -4.12 12.31 15.03
C ALA A 367 -5.32 12.93 15.76
N ASP A 368 -5.06 13.57 16.90
CA ASP A 368 -6.04 14.46 17.52
C ASP A 368 -6.16 15.81 16.78
N ASP A 369 -7.20 16.58 17.09
CA ASP A 369 -7.50 17.86 16.43
C ASP A 369 -6.36 18.88 16.52
N ALA A 370 -5.60 18.87 17.62
CA ALA A 370 -4.50 19.80 17.83
C ALA A 370 -3.35 19.51 16.86
N ASN A 371 -2.96 18.24 16.76
CA ASN A 371 -1.94 17.78 15.83
C ASN A 371 -2.38 17.87 14.36
N LEU A 372 -3.65 17.57 14.06
CA LEU A 372 -4.20 17.75 12.71
C LEU A 372 -4.11 19.22 12.27
N LYS A 373 -4.54 20.16 13.13
CA LYS A 373 -4.44 21.60 12.85
C LYS A 373 -2.99 22.05 12.67
N LYS A 374 -2.07 21.53 13.47
CA LYS A 374 -0.64 21.82 13.34
C LYS A 374 -0.11 21.40 11.97
N ILE A 375 -0.38 20.16 11.55
CA ILE A 375 0.06 19.65 10.24
C ILE A 375 -0.60 20.43 9.10
N GLN A 376 -1.90 20.73 9.22
CA GLN A 376 -2.61 21.56 8.23
C GLN A 376 -2.04 22.99 8.16
N GLY A 377 -1.43 23.50 9.24
CA GLY A 377 -0.71 24.77 9.25
C GLY A 377 0.54 24.78 8.37
N TYR A 378 1.07 23.62 7.94
CA TYR A 378 2.20 23.55 7.03
C TYR A 378 1.83 23.65 5.56
N LYS A 379 0.53 23.69 5.19
CA LYS A 379 0.06 23.69 3.79
C LYS A 379 0.80 24.67 2.88
N ASP A 380 1.04 25.89 3.35
CA ASP A 380 1.70 26.93 2.54
C ASP A 380 3.16 26.57 2.17
N LEU A 381 3.83 25.74 2.99
CA LEU A 381 5.18 25.23 2.69
C LEU A 381 5.18 24.15 1.60
N PHE A 382 4.06 23.44 1.46
CA PHE A 382 3.87 22.35 0.50
C PHE A 382 3.27 22.82 -0.83
N GLU A 383 2.54 23.93 -0.83
CA GLU A 383 1.83 24.44 -2.01
C GLU A 383 2.73 24.71 -3.23
N PRO A 384 3.97 25.24 -3.10
CA PRO A 384 4.89 25.38 -4.24
C PRO A 384 5.23 24.05 -4.93
N TYR A 385 4.96 22.91 -4.29
CA TYR A 385 5.20 21.56 -4.78
C TYR A 385 3.92 20.82 -5.14
N LEU A 386 2.78 21.53 -5.21
CA LEU A 386 1.45 21.03 -5.59
C LEU A 386 0.82 20.03 -4.61
N VAL A 387 1.27 20.09 -3.35
CA VAL A 387 0.83 19.20 -2.26
C VAL A 387 -0.11 19.97 -1.33
N HIS A 388 -1.37 19.55 -1.26
CA HIS A 388 -2.46 20.34 -0.65
C HIS A 388 -3.45 19.53 0.20
N SER A 389 -3.44 18.19 0.10
CA SER A 389 -4.42 17.30 0.73
C SER A 389 -3.92 16.80 2.09
N PHE A 390 -4.30 17.48 3.18
CA PHE A 390 -3.97 17.05 4.55
C PHE A 390 -5.28 16.75 5.29
N THR A 391 -5.68 15.49 5.25
CA THR A 391 -7.02 15.05 5.64
C THR A 391 -6.97 13.95 6.68
N ILE A 392 -7.96 13.91 7.58
CA ILE A 392 -8.13 12.76 8.47
C ILE A 392 -8.37 11.49 7.65
N GLY A 393 -7.76 10.37 8.02
CA GLY A 393 -7.94 9.09 7.35
C GLY A 393 -6.90 8.05 7.77
N HIS A 394 -7.07 6.80 7.32
CA HIS A 394 -6.12 5.71 7.55
C HIS A 394 -4.71 6.09 7.08
N ALA A 395 -3.73 5.93 7.95
CA ALA A 395 -2.35 6.36 7.72
C ALA A 395 -1.46 5.27 7.11
N GLY A 396 -1.82 4.01 7.23
CA GLY A 396 -1.03 2.91 6.68
C GLY A 396 -1.22 1.61 7.47
N SER A 397 -1.13 0.48 6.78
CA SER A 397 -1.43 -0.83 7.33
C SER A 397 -0.42 -1.27 8.38
N ASP A 398 0.87 -1.13 8.10
CA ASP A 398 1.92 -1.62 8.99
C ASP A 398 2.10 -0.75 10.23
N ILE A 399 1.91 0.57 10.10
CA ILE A 399 2.00 1.49 11.24
C ILE A 399 0.72 1.54 12.08
N ASN A 400 -0.38 0.93 11.61
CA ASN A 400 -1.65 0.93 12.36
C ASN A 400 -1.52 0.27 13.74
N HIS A 401 -0.70 -0.77 13.87
CA HIS A 401 -0.45 -1.45 15.14
C HIS A 401 0.31 -0.60 16.16
N LEU A 402 1.06 0.41 15.72
CA LEU A 402 1.92 1.20 16.59
C LEU A 402 1.13 1.98 17.63
N THR A 403 1.53 1.87 18.89
CA THR A 403 0.91 2.64 19.99
C THR A 403 1.95 3.30 20.87
N SER A 404 1.63 4.51 21.35
CA SER A 404 2.44 5.27 22.31
C SER A 404 1.52 6.26 23.03
N GLN A 405 2.01 6.88 24.10
CA GLN A 405 1.21 7.82 24.89
C GLN A 405 0.66 9.00 24.05
N ALA A 406 1.47 9.48 23.11
CA ALA A 406 1.06 10.42 22.08
C ALA A 406 1.80 10.04 20.80
N ILE A 407 1.05 9.70 19.76
CA ILE A 407 1.59 9.37 18.44
C ILE A 407 0.71 10.02 17.38
N VAL A 408 1.36 10.55 16.35
CA VAL A 408 0.73 10.98 15.11
C VAL A 408 1.13 9.99 14.02
N LYS A 409 0.16 9.50 13.25
CA LYS A 409 0.45 8.66 12.08
C LYS A 409 0.04 9.40 10.82
N ALA A 410 0.81 9.21 9.75
CA ALA A 410 0.50 9.76 8.44
C ALA A 410 0.73 8.71 7.35
N GLY A 411 -0.08 8.76 6.31
CA GLY A 411 0.12 8.02 5.07
C GLY A 411 0.43 8.97 3.95
N LEU A 412 1.44 8.69 3.12
CA LEU A 412 1.60 9.43 1.87
C LEU A 412 0.31 9.24 1.06
N LYS A 413 -0.23 10.34 0.55
CA LYS A 413 -1.42 10.33 -0.31
C LYS A 413 -1.04 10.76 -1.73
N PRO A 414 -0.73 9.80 -2.63
CA PRO A 414 -0.54 10.05 -4.05
C PRO A 414 -1.86 10.31 -4.80
N ASP A 415 -1.74 10.61 -6.09
CA ASP A 415 -2.85 10.57 -7.03
C ASP A 415 -3.39 9.14 -7.14
N SER A 416 -4.64 8.94 -6.71
CA SER A 416 -5.24 7.63 -6.54
C SER A 416 -5.81 7.03 -7.85
N GLN A 417 -5.89 7.80 -8.93
CA GLN A 417 -6.73 7.45 -10.09
C GLN A 417 -6.28 6.17 -10.79
N ARG A 418 -4.97 5.87 -10.79
CA ARG A 418 -4.38 4.75 -11.53
C ARG A 418 -3.92 3.60 -10.65
N TYR A 419 -3.92 3.73 -9.32
CA TYR A 419 -3.34 2.71 -8.45
C TYR A 419 -4.01 1.33 -8.63
N PHE A 420 -5.34 1.30 -8.64
CA PHE A 420 -6.11 0.07 -8.85
C PHE A 420 -6.11 -0.45 -10.29
N ASP A 421 -5.48 0.22 -11.24
CA ASP A 421 -5.19 -0.37 -12.55
C ASP A 421 -4.04 -1.40 -12.47
N TYR A 422 -3.21 -1.34 -11.42
CA TYR A 422 -2.00 -2.13 -11.26
C TYR A 422 -2.02 -3.00 -10.00
N HIS A 423 -2.50 -2.46 -8.88
CA HIS A 423 -2.48 -3.10 -7.56
C HIS A 423 -2.95 -4.56 -7.62
N HIS A 424 -2.11 -5.48 -7.14
CA HIS A 424 -2.33 -6.92 -7.12
C HIS A 424 -2.53 -7.60 -8.48
N ALA A 425 -2.08 -7.01 -9.58
CA ALA A 425 -2.27 -7.56 -10.92
C ALA A 425 -0.94 -7.82 -11.64
N ALA A 426 -0.99 -8.63 -12.71
CA ALA A 426 0.19 -9.04 -13.48
C ALA A 426 0.90 -7.89 -14.23
N ASN A 427 0.34 -6.68 -14.18
CA ASN A 427 0.88 -5.46 -14.76
C ASN A 427 1.43 -4.49 -13.71
N ASP A 428 1.45 -4.82 -12.41
CA ASP A 428 2.24 -4.06 -11.43
C ASP A 428 3.73 -4.34 -11.63
N LYS A 429 4.31 -3.57 -12.55
CA LYS A 429 5.64 -3.78 -13.10
C LYS A 429 6.46 -2.51 -13.06
N PHE A 430 7.78 -2.66 -13.11
CA PHE A 430 8.68 -1.50 -13.10
C PHE A 430 8.42 -0.51 -14.23
N ASP A 431 7.97 -0.99 -15.40
CA ASP A 431 7.65 -0.15 -16.55
C ASP A 431 6.43 0.78 -16.32
N ALA A 432 5.60 0.49 -15.32
CA ALA A 432 4.50 1.36 -14.90
C ALA A 432 4.97 2.55 -14.04
N ILE A 433 6.20 2.50 -13.51
CA ILE A 433 6.72 3.53 -12.61
C ILE A 433 7.18 4.76 -13.38
N ASN A 434 6.61 5.91 -13.03
CA ASN A 434 7.19 7.18 -13.43
C ASN A 434 8.30 7.58 -12.43
N LYS A 435 9.54 7.62 -12.93
CA LYS A 435 10.71 8.03 -12.13
C LYS A 435 10.49 9.33 -11.34
N ARG A 436 9.95 10.35 -11.99
CA ARG A 436 9.80 11.67 -11.38
C ARG A 436 8.72 11.69 -10.31
N GLU A 437 7.62 10.97 -10.51
CA GLU A 437 6.55 10.84 -9.51
C GLU A 437 7.07 10.12 -8.25
N LEU A 438 7.83 9.04 -8.43
CA LEU A 438 8.49 8.32 -7.34
C LEU A 438 9.42 9.23 -6.52
N GLU A 439 10.27 10.01 -7.19
CA GLU A 439 11.20 10.96 -6.55
C GLU A 439 10.47 12.09 -5.83
N LEU A 440 9.34 12.58 -6.37
CA LEU A 440 8.52 13.59 -5.72
C LEU A 440 7.94 13.07 -4.39
N GLY A 441 7.45 11.83 -4.36
CA GLY A 441 6.95 11.22 -3.13
C GLY A 441 8.01 11.16 -2.03
N ALA A 442 9.24 10.75 -2.35
CA ALA A 442 10.35 10.75 -1.39
C ALA A 442 10.66 12.15 -0.83
N ALA A 443 10.64 13.19 -1.67
CA ALA A 443 10.83 14.58 -1.24
C ALA A 443 9.70 15.08 -0.33
N THR A 444 8.45 14.72 -0.67
CA THR A 444 7.27 15.06 0.12
C THR A 444 7.31 14.41 1.50
N MET A 445 7.62 13.11 1.57
CA MET A 445 7.80 12.39 2.83
C MET A 445 8.94 12.99 3.68
N THR A 446 10.09 13.28 3.06
CA THR A 446 11.24 13.91 3.74
C THR A 446 10.85 15.24 4.38
N THR A 447 10.05 16.03 3.67
CA THR A 447 9.56 17.33 4.16
C THR A 447 8.73 17.17 5.43
N LEU A 448 7.75 16.25 5.44
CA LEU A 448 6.91 16.06 6.62
C LEU A 448 7.71 15.54 7.82
N MET A 449 8.61 14.57 7.59
CA MET A 449 9.52 14.06 8.62
C MET A 449 10.38 15.17 9.22
N TYR A 450 10.97 16.03 8.39
CA TYR A 450 11.77 17.17 8.84
C TYR A 450 10.93 18.16 9.67
N LEU A 451 9.74 18.53 9.19
CA LEU A 451 8.89 19.52 9.87
C LEU A 451 8.46 19.02 11.25
N LEU A 452 8.08 17.75 11.38
CA LEU A 452 7.70 17.20 12.69
C LEU A 452 8.90 16.94 13.59
N ASP A 453 10.07 16.61 13.06
CA ASP A 453 11.28 16.51 13.88
C ASP A 453 11.68 17.87 14.44
N GLN A 454 11.57 18.94 13.64
CA GLN A 454 11.91 20.29 14.09
C GLN A 454 10.90 20.89 15.06
N ASN A 455 9.61 20.67 14.82
CA ASN A 455 8.52 21.36 15.53
C ASN A 455 7.80 20.50 16.56
N GLY A 456 8.08 19.19 16.60
CA GLY A 456 7.43 18.21 17.47
C GLY A 456 5.93 18.04 17.19
N ILE A 457 5.30 17.16 17.95
CA ILE A 457 3.85 17.00 18.02
C ILE A 457 3.28 17.84 19.18
N GLU A 458 2.00 18.19 19.10
CA GLU A 458 1.27 18.72 20.26
C GLU A 458 1.05 17.60 21.27
N THR A 459 1.51 17.80 22.50
CA THR A 459 1.26 16.89 23.61
C THR A 459 0.26 17.56 24.55
N LYS A 460 -0.79 16.82 24.96
CA LYS A 460 -1.67 17.33 26.02
C LYS A 460 -0.82 17.55 27.26
N LYS A 461 -0.72 18.79 27.74
CA LYS A 461 -0.13 19.07 29.05
C LYS A 461 -0.84 18.16 30.06
N ALA A 462 -0.08 17.36 30.79
CA ALA A 462 -0.62 16.65 31.94
C ALA A 462 -1.19 17.72 32.88
N ASN A 463 -2.51 17.69 33.09
CA ASN A 463 -3.17 18.52 34.09
C ASN A 463 -2.79 18.04 35.49
#